data_AF-A0AAD9LJC7-F1
#
_entry.id   AF-A0AAD9LJC7-F1
#
_cell.length_a   1.000
_cell.length_b   1.000
_cell.length_c   1.000
_cell.angle_alpha   90.00
_cell.angle_beta   90.00
_cell.angle_gamma   90.00
#
_symmetry.space_group_name_H-M   'P 1'
#
loop_
_entity.id
_entity.type
_entity.pdbx_description
1 polymer ?
#
loop_
_entity_poly.entity_id
_entity_poly.type
_entity_poly.pdbx_seq_one_letter_code
_entity_poly.pdbx_strand_id
1 'polypeptide(L)'
;MDSCTSTILSKVSETVGCIFDSCMPPKIIEESQASQYANTFKGDDGRKEELKQLVGIFAARAQKYIPCTRIQLETETFKKAQYRLDSNLETLTIETEGTTVHIPISQVKAVYGYDDIKPEDSPELLLHDIFKNMDEDQRDRLAIIEYNKNGRDAQMILMEHEIQTSDPLITVLRILNIYATTRQ
;
A
#
# COMPACT_ATOMS: atom_id res chain seq x y z
N MET A 1 -22.81 -14.74 5.62
CA MET A 1 -21.67 -14.05 6.26
C MET A 1 -20.60 -13.94 5.18
N ASP A 2 -20.86 -13.08 4.21
CA ASP A 2 -20.01 -12.95 3.04
C ASP A 2 -19.28 -11.61 3.07
N SER A 3 -18.06 -11.63 2.50
CA SER A 3 -17.37 -10.47 1.95
C SER A 3 -16.56 -9.57 2.88
N CYS A 4 -15.52 -10.11 3.52
CA CYS A 4 -14.30 -9.32 3.74
C CYS A 4 -13.25 -9.60 2.65
N THR A 5 -13.21 -10.84 2.14
CA THR A 5 -12.31 -11.26 1.06
C THR A 5 -12.74 -10.71 -0.30
N SER A 6 -14.04 -10.66 -0.61
CA SER A 6 -14.51 -10.20 -1.93
C SER A 6 -14.19 -8.72 -2.20
N THR A 7 -14.26 -7.87 -1.16
CA THR A 7 -13.96 -6.44 -1.25
C THR A 7 -12.46 -6.19 -1.48
N ILE A 8 -11.59 -6.94 -0.80
CA ILE A 8 -10.14 -6.87 -1.04
C ILE A 8 -9.82 -7.30 -2.47
N LEU A 9 -10.50 -8.33 -2.97
CA LEU A 9 -10.25 -8.91 -4.30
C LEU A 9 -10.70 -8.01 -5.46
N SER A 10 -11.80 -7.26 -5.32
CA SER A 10 -12.22 -6.27 -6.34
C SER A 10 -11.19 -5.16 -6.48
N LYS A 11 -10.72 -4.63 -5.34
CA LYS A 11 -9.72 -3.56 -5.30
C LYS A 11 -8.38 -3.99 -5.90
N VAL A 12 -7.98 -5.25 -5.75
CA VAL A 12 -6.76 -5.80 -6.37
C VAL A 12 -6.80 -5.69 -7.90
N SER A 13 -7.91 -6.07 -8.54
CA SER A 13 -8.02 -6.07 -10.00
C SER A 13 -8.00 -4.64 -10.58
N GLU A 14 -8.65 -3.70 -9.89
CA GLU A 14 -8.61 -2.27 -10.22
C GLU A 14 -7.20 -1.69 -10.04
N THR A 15 -6.53 -2.03 -8.94
CA THR A 15 -5.15 -1.62 -8.63
C THR A 15 -4.16 -2.11 -9.69
N VAL A 16 -4.32 -3.35 -10.15
CA VAL A 16 -3.55 -3.92 -11.26
C VAL A 16 -3.68 -3.03 -12.49
N GLY A 17 -4.92 -2.68 -12.90
CA GLY A 17 -5.18 -1.77 -14.01
C GLY A 17 -4.43 -0.43 -13.87
N CYS A 18 -4.53 0.23 -12.72
CA CYS A 18 -3.87 1.52 -12.47
C CYS A 18 -2.34 1.45 -12.56
N ILE A 19 -1.72 0.37 -12.07
CA ILE A 19 -0.26 0.17 -12.16
C ILE A 19 0.18 -0.08 -13.61
N PHE A 20 -0.60 -0.87 -14.36
CA PHE A 20 -0.26 -1.19 -15.75
C PHE A 20 -0.47 0.00 -16.69
N ASP A 21 -1.54 0.80 -16.50
CA ASP A 21 -1.85 1.95 -17.35
C ASP A 21 -0.92 3.14 -17.11
N SER A 22 -0.43 3.33 -15.88
CA SER A 22 0.36 4.51 -15.52
C SER A 22 1.87 4.36 -15.78
N CYS A 23 2.39 3.16 -16.07
CA CYS A 23 3.82 2.87 -15.90
C CYS A 23 4.51 2.00 -16.96
N MET A 24 3.90 1.70 -18.12
CA MET A 24 4.66 1.11 -19.23
C MET A 24 5.38 2.20 -20.04
N PRO A 25 6.73 2.18 -20.17
CA PRO A 25 7.39 2.99 -21.20
C PRO A 25 6.89 2.55 -22.57
N PRO A 26 6.77 3.46 -23.57
CA PRO A 26 6.41 3.09 -24.93
C PRO A 26 7.60 2.36 -25.57
N LYS A 27 7.78 1.09 -25.24
CA LYS A 27 8.59 0.18 -26.03
C LYS A 27 7.65 -0.41 -27.07
N ILE A 28 7.91 -0.01 -28.31
CA ILE A 28 7.50 -0.61 -29.59
C ILE A 28 6.75 -1.92 -29.34
N ILE A 29 5.44 -1.82 -29.43
CA ILE A 29 4.52 -2.94 -29.45
C ILE A 29 4.88 -3.73 -30.71
N GLU A 30 5.70 -4.77 -30.58
CA GLU A 30 5.53 -5.92 -31.46
C GLU A 30 4.21 -6.57 -31.01
N GLU A 31 3.19 -6.37 -31.85
CA GLU A 31 1.75 -6.62 -31.64
C GLU A 31 1.35 -8.08 -31.37
N SER A 32 2.20 -8.89 -30.75
CA SER A 32 1.97 -10.34 -30.62
C SER A 32 1.91 -10.88 -29.20
N GLN A 33 2.08 -10.06 -28.15
CA GLN A 33 2.09 -10.59 -26.77
C GLN A 33 1.16 -9.88 -25.77
N ALA A 34 0.63 -8.69 -26.06
CA ALA A 34 -0.26 -7.99 -25.13
C ALA A 34 -1.70 -8.55 -25.08
N SER A 35 -2.15 -9.18 -26.17
CA SER A 35 -3.54 -9.66 -26.34
C SER A 35 -3.79 -11.09 -25.86
N GLN A 36 -2.76 -11.81 -25.39
CA GLN A 36 -2.93 -13.16 -24.82
C GLN A 36 -3.10 -13.17 -23.29
N TYR A 37 -2.74 -12.10 -22.58
CA TYR A 37 -2.83 -12.06 -21.11
C TYR A 37 -4.18 -11.57 -20.58
N ALA A 38 -5.03 -10.98 -21.44
CA ALA A 38 -6.33 -10.45 -21.03
C ALA A 38 -7.47 -11.48 -21.05
N ASN A 39 -7.22 -12.73 -21.47
CA ASN A 39 -8.32 -13.65 -21.81
C ASN A 39 -8.10 -15.12 -21.43
N THR A 40 -7.55 -15.39 -20.25
CA THR A 40 -7.67 -16.65 -19.51
C THR A 40 -7.26 -16.25 -18.09
N PHE A 41 -8.06 -16.37 -17.03
CA PHE A 41 -8.06 -17.53 -16.13
C PHE A 41 -9.27 -17.42 -15.19
N LYS A 42 -10.30 -18.26 -15.42
CA LYS A 42 -11.35 -18.50 -14.42
C LYS A 42 -10.89 -19.65 -13.52
N GLY A 43 -10.24 -19.34 -12.40
CA GLY A 43 -9.83 -20.31 -11.38
C GLY A 43 -9.02 -19.65 -10.25
N ASP A 44 -8.96 -20.31 -9.09
CA ASP A 44 -8.19 -19.87 -7.91
C ASP A 44 -6.68 -19.68 -8.24
N ASP A 45 -6.15 -20.51 -9.13
CA ASP A 45 -4.75 -20.45 -9.59
C ASP A 45 -4.43 -19.19 -10.40
N GLY A 46 -5.36 -18.70 -11.22
CA GLY A 46 -5.15 -17.46 -12.00
C GLY A 46 -5.03 -16.23 -11.10
N ARG A 47 -5.88 -16.17 -10.06
CA ARG A 47 -5.90 -15.07 -9.08
C ARG A 47 -4.64 -15.04 -8.22
N LYS A 48 -4.14 -16.22 -7.85
CA LYS A 48 -2.87 -16.33 -7.12
C LYS A 48 -1.70 -15.79 -7.95
N GLU A 49 -1.73 -15.99 -9.26
CA GLU A 49 -0.71 -15.50 -10.16
C GLU A 49 -0.79 -13.97 -10.35
N GLU A 50 -1.99 -13.40 -10.51
CA GLU A 50 -2.20 -11.95 -10.54
C GLU A 50 -1.67 -11.26 -9.26
N LEU A 51 -1.98 -11.82 -8.09
CA LEU A 51 -1.50 -11.31 -6.81
C LEU A 51 0.03 -11.38 -6.70
N LYS A 52 0.65 -12.48 -7.13
CA LYS A 52 2.11 -12.59 -7.16
C LYS A 52 2.74 -11.56 -8.09
N GLN A 53 2.13 -11.32 -9.26
CA GLN A 53 2.61 -10.32 -10.20
C GLN A 53 2.51 -8.91 -9.61
N LEU A 54 1.39 -8.57 -8.98
CA LEU A 54 1.21 -7.29 -8.30
C LEU A 54 2.26 -7.07 -7.21
N VAL A 55 2.44 -8.07 -6.33
CA VAL A 55 3.47 -8.03 -5.28
C VAL A 55 4.86 -7.91 -5.91
N GLY A 56 5.16 -8.68 -6.96
CA GLY A 56 6.45 -8.67 -7.64
C GLY A 56 6.78 -7.32 -8.29
N ILE A 57 5.84 -6.73 -9.02
CA ILE A 57 6.00 -5.43 -9.69
C ILE A 57 6.19 -4.33 -8.65
N PHE A 58 5.31 -4.29 -7.64
CA PHE A 58 5.40 -3.30 -6.58
C PHE A 58 6.69 -3.46 -5.78
N ALA A 59 7.05 -4.69 -5.38
CA ALA A 59 8.29 -4.97 -4.67
C ALA A 59 9.52 -4.51 -5.43
N ALA A 60 9.62 -4.84 -6.73
CA ALA A 60 10.74 -4.43 -7.56
C ALA A 60 10.88 -2.90 -7.65
N ARG A 61 9.74 -2.18 -7.64
CA ARG A 61 9.72 -0.72 -7.57
C ARG A 61 10.10 -0.22 -6.19
N ALA A 62 9.46 -0.71 -5.14
CA ALA A 62 9.64 -0.31 -3.75
C ALA A 62 11.01 -0.70 -3.19
N GLN A 63 11.79 -1.55 -3.87
CA GLN A 63 13.22 -1.73 -3.56
C GLN A 63 14.05 -0.48 -3.87
N LYS A 64 13.57 0.38 -4.79
CA LYS A 64 14.03 1.75 -4.97
C LYS A 64 13.18 2.63 -4.07
N TYR A 65 13.80 3.55 -3.35
CA TYR A 65 13.06 4.47 -2.49
C TYR A 65 11.97 5.19 -3.28
N ILE A 66 10.72 5.04 -2.83
CA ILE A 66 9.54 5.69 -3.40
C ILE A 66 9.31 6.99 -2.61
N PRO A 67 9.30 8.16 -3.25
CA PRO A 67 8.98 9.43 -2.61
C PRO A 67 7.55 9.44 -2.04
N CYS A 68 7.41 9.92 -0.82
CA CYS A 68 6.11 10.11 -0.17
C CYS A 68 6.15 11.31 0.78
N THR A 69 5.02 11.60 1.42
CA THR A 69 4.96 12.51 2.56
C THR A 69 4.58 11.72 3.81
N ARG A 70 5.31 11.93 4.90
CA ARG A 70 4.93 11.44 6.22
C ARG A 70 4.13 12.50 6.94
N ILE A 71 2.97 12.13 7.46
CA ILE A 71 2.16 12.99 8.31
C ILE A 71 2.49 12.72 9.78
N GLN A 72 2.83 13.76 10.53
CA GLN A 72 3.03 13.70 11.98
C GLN A 72 1.83 14.33 12.67
N LEU A 73 1.02 13.52 13.34
CA LEU A 73 -0.22 14.00 13.98
C LEU A 73 0.04 14.89 15.18
N GLU A 74 1.13 14.66 15.93
CA GLU A 74 1.45 15.42 17.14
C GLU A 74 1.80 16.88 16.83
N THR A 75 2.30 17.14 15.62
CA THR A 75 2.69 18.48 15.17
C THR A 75 1.82 18.99 14.02
N GLU A 76 0.90 18.17 13.53
CA GLU A 76 0.11 18.39 12.30
C GLU A 76 0.97 18.82 11.10
N THR A 77 2.17 18.24 10.98
CA THR A 77 3.11 18.58 9.90
C THR A 77 3.21 17.52 8.83
N PHE A 78 3.39 18.00 7.59
CA PHE A 78 3.71 17.20 6.42
C PHE A 78 5.23 17.22 6.21
N LYS A 79 5.86 16.04 6.32
CA LYS A 79 7.30 15.88 6.22
C LYS A 79 7.66 15.12 4.96
N LYS A 80 8.61 15.66 4.18
CA LYS A 80 9.12 14.94 3.01
C LYS A 80 9.74 13.63 3.47
N ALA A 81 9.31 12.54 2.85
CA ALA A 81 9.74 11.21 3.20
C ALA A 81 9.97 10.36 1.95
N GLN A 82 10.53 9.18 2.16
CA GLN A 82 10.59 8.14 1.15
C GLN A 82 10.55 6.79 1.85
N TYR A 83 9.95 5.79 1.22
CA TYR A 83 9.90 4.45 1.77
C TYR A 83 10.50 3.43 0.82
N ARG A 84 10.92 2.29 1.36
CA ARG A 84 11.32 1.12 0.57
C ARG A 84 10.95 -0.19 1.26
N LEU A 85 10.73 -1.22 0.47
CA LEU A 85 10.73 -2.61 0.95
C LEU A 85 12.11 -3.22 0.70
N ASP A 86 12.58 -4.03 1.64
CA ASP A 86 13.80 -4.80 1.45
C ASP A 86 13.61 -5.93 0.42
N SER A 87 14.71 -6.54 -0.02
CA SER A 87 14.66 -7.60 -1.05
C SER A 87 13.88 -8.84 -0.62
N ASN A 88 13.77 -9.06 0.69
CA ASN A 88 13.07 -10.20 1.27
C ASN A 88 11.59 -9.91 1.54
N LEU A 89 11.13 -8.67 1.38
CA LEU A 89 9.77 -8.23 1.67
C LEU A 89 9.39 -8.42 3.14
N GLU A 90 10.38 -8.32 4.03
CA GLU A 90 10.25 -8.52 5.47
C GLU A 90 10.30 -7.22 6.25
N THR A 91 10.87 -6.15 5.67
CA THR A 91 11.04 -4.86 6.35
C THR A 91 10.64 -3.70 5.45
N LEU A 92 9.66 -2.92 5.91
CA LEU A 92 9.35 -1.60 5.37
C LEU A 92 10.23 -0.55 6.06
N THR A 93 11.01 0.20 5.28
CA THR A 93 11.87 1.27 5.77
C THR A 93 11.32 2.61 5.33
N ILE A 94 11.16 3.56 6.25
CA ILE A 94 10.70 4.92 5.98
C ILE A 94 11.79 5.90 6.44
N GLU A 95 12.23 6.77 5.54
CA GLU A 95 13.17 7.85 5.83
C GLU A 95 12.44 9.18 5.81
N THR A 96 12.62 9.99 6.86
CA THR A 96 12.01 11.31 7.01
C THR A 96 13.02 12.25 7.62
N GLU A 97 13.44 13.28 6.89
CA GLU A 97 14.33 14.36 7.39
C GLU A 97 15.55 13.84 8.20
N GLY A 98 16.22 12.79 7.72
CA GLY A 98 17.41 12.20 8.37
C GLY A 98 17.11 11.20 9.50
N THR A 99 15.84 10.94 9.80
CA THR A 99 15.41 9.86 10.68
C THR A 99 14.94 8.66 9.87
N THR A 100 15.41 7.46 10.23
CA THR A 100 15.00 6.21 9.59
C THR A 100 14.20 5.36 10.56
N VAL A 101 13.03 4.88 10.11
CA VAL A 101 12.17 3.94 10.84
C VAL A 101 12.12 2.64 10.05
N HIS A 102 12.44 1.54 10.72
CA HIS A 102 12.28 0.19 10.18
C HIS A 102 11.08 -0.46 10.84
N ILE A 103 10.13 -0.91 10.01
CA ILE A 103 8.92 -1.60 10.42
C ILE A 103 9.01 -3.02 9.85
N PRO A 104 9.32 -4.04 10.68
CA PRO A 104 9.19 -5.42 10.24
C PRO A 104 7.73 -5.69 9.86
N ILE A 105 7.51 -6.31 8.71
CA ILE A 105 6.16 -6.63 8.23
C ILE A 105 5.43 -7.53 9.22
N SER A 106 6.14 -8.42 9.90
CA SER A 106 5.58 -9.27 10.98
C SER A 106 5.06 -8.50 12.20
N GLN A 107 5.42 -7.22 12.34
CA GLN A 107 4.92 -6.35 13.41
C GLN A 107 3.77 -5.44 12.95
N VAL A 108 3.43 -5.46 11.66
CA VAL A 108 2.28 -4.71 11.13
C VAL A 108 1.01 -5.38 11.63
N LYS A 109 0.17 -4.62 12.31
CA LYS A 109 -1.14 -5.10 12.77
C LYS A 109 -2.16 -4.96 11.66
N ALA A 110 -2.15 -3.80 11.01
CA ALA A 110 -3.11 -3.48 9.99
C ALA A 110 -2.64 -2.29 9.15
N VAL A 111 -3.23 -2.18 7.96
CA VAL A 111 -2.96 -1.12 6.99
C VAL A 111 -4.28 -0.68 6.41
N TYR A 112 -4.51 0.63 6.29
CA TYR A 112 -5.78 1.21 5.91
C TYR A 112 -5.58 2.38 4.94
N GLY A 113 -6.54 2.57 4.04
CA GLY A 113 -6.72 3.84 3.33
C GLY A 113 -7.63 4.79 4.10
N TYR A 114 -7.84 6.01 3.58
CA TYR A 114 -8.76 6.96 4.20
C TYR A 114 -10.20 6.41 4.33
N ASP A 115 -10.71 5.75 3.28
CA ASP A 115 -12.07 5.20 3.26
C ASP A 115 -12.29 4.02 4.22
N ASP A 116 -11.20 3.39 4.67
CA ASP A 116 -11.27 2.31 5.65
C ASP A 116 -11.42 2.86 7.09
N ILE A 117 -11.20 4.17 7.30
CA ILE A 117 -11.31 4.81 8.61
C ILE A 117 -12.78 5.03 8.94
N LYS A 118 -13.32 4.20 9.84
CA LYS A 118 -14.65 4.41 10.39
C LYS A 118 -14.59 5.32 11.61
N PRO A 119 -15.52 6.28 11.75
CA PRO A 119 -15.58 7.15 12.93
C PRO A 119 -15.71 6.40 14.25
N GLU A 120 -16.36 5.23 14.23
CA GLU A 120 -16.47 4.35 15.41
C GLU A 120 -15.16 3.66 15.82
N ASP A 121 -14.28 3.36 14.86
CA ASP A 121 -13.08 2.56 15.09
C ASP A 121 -11.85 3.44 15.39
N SER A 122 -11.83 4.68 14.91
CA SER A 122 -10.70 5.60 15.08
C SER A 122 -11.15 7.05 15.20
N PRO A 123 -11.94 7.39 16.24
CA PRO A 123 -12.48 8.73 16.41
C PRO A 123 -11.35 9.77 16.53
N GLU A 124 -10.25 9.41 17.18
CA GLU A 124 -9.10 10.30 17.43
C GLU A 124 -8.43 10.80 16.14
N LEU A 125 -8.34 9.96 15.10
CA LEU A 125 -7.77 10.34 13.81
C LEU A 125 -8.60 11.44 13.12
N LEU A 126 -9.93 11.28 13.13
CA LEU A 126 -10.85 12.21 12.49
C LEU A 126 -11.00 13.54 13.25
N LEU A 127 -10.49 13.63 14.49
CA LEU A 127 -10.48 14.87 15.26
C LEU A 127 -9.40 15.85 14.79
N HIS A 128 -8.31 15.34 14.19
CA HIS A 128 -7.22 16.18 13.70
C HIS A 128 -7.66 17.01 12.50
N ASP A 129 -7.30 18.30 12.50
CA ASP A 129 -7.72 19.22 11.45
C ASP A 129 -7.11 18.86 10.10
N ILE A 130 -5.98 18.15 10.11
CA ILE A 130 -5.33 17.64 8.91
C ILE A 130 -6.26 16.74 8.09
N PHE A 131 -7.02 15.83 8.72
CA PHE A 131 -7.93 14.92 8.01
C PHE A 131 -9.21 15.62 7.56
N LYS A 132 -9.71 16.58 8.34
CA LYS A 132 -10.91 17.36 7.97
C LYS A 132 -10.68 18.20 6.71
N ASN A 133 -9.47 18.71 6.55
CA ASN A 133 -9.10 19.63 5.48
C ASN A 133 -8.50 18.93 4.25
N MET A 134 -8.35 17.60 4.27
CA MET A 134 -7.88 16.87 3.10
C MET A 134 -8.91 16.90 1.97
N ASP A 135 -8.46 17.21 0.76
CA ASP A 135 -9.23 17.02 -0.46
C ASP A 135 -9.27 15.55 -0.89
N GLU A 136 -10.01 15.24 -1.95
CA GLU A 136 -10.20 13.88 -2.46
C GLU A 136 -8.87 13.24 -2.92
N ASP A 137 -8.03 13.96 -3.66
CA ASP A 137 -6.72 13.46 -4.12
C ASP A 137 -5.80 13.12 -2.95
N GLN A 138 -5.79 13.94 -1.90
CA GLN A 138 -5.03 13.68 -0.68
C GLN A 138 -5.53 12.43 0.07
N ARG A 139 -6.86 12.21 0.09
CA ARG A 139 -7.47 11.05 0.75
C ARG A 139 -7.14 9.75 0.01
N ASP A 140 -7.24 9.76 -1.32
CA ASP A 140 -6.94 8.59 -2.18
C ASP A 140 -5.48 8.14 -2.03
N ARG A 141 -4.58 9.08 -1.78
CA ARG A 141 -3.14 8.84 -1.60
C ARG A 141 -2.74 8.47 -0.19
N LEU A 142 -3.67 8.46 0.76
CA LEU A 142 -3.36 8.24 2.17
C LEU A 142 -3.27 6.76 2.53
N ALA A 143 -2.15 6.35 3.12
CA ALA A 143 -1.97 5.05 3.75
C ALA A 143 -1.62 5.21 5.24
N ILE A 144 -2.36 4.50 6.09
CA ILE A 144 -2.11 4.40 7.53
C ILE A 144 -1.63 3.00 7.84
N ILE A 145 -0.49 2.88 8.52
CA ILE A 145 0.14 1.62 8.90
C ILE A 145 0.21 1.58 10.42
N GLU A 146 -0.52 0.65 11.01
CA GLU A 146 -0.44 0.34 12.44
C GLU A 146 0.50 -0.82 12.69
N TYR A 147 1.40 -0.66 13.65
CA TYR A 147 2.42 -1.64 13.93
C TYR A 147 2.80 -1.66 15.41
N ASN A 148 3.33 -2.79 15.85
CA ASN A 148 3.89 -2.91 17.18
C ASN A 148 5.36 -2.43 17.19
N LYS A 149 5.66 -1.48 18.06
CA LYS A 149 7.02 -0.99 18.32
C LYS A 149 7.38 -1.29 19.77
N ASN A 150 8.20 -2.31 19.99
CA ASN A 150 8.69 -2.71 21.31
C ASN A 150 7.56 -2.97 22.33
N GLY A 151 6.51 -3.67 21.90
CA GLY A 151 5.35 -4.01 22.74
C GLY A 151 4.31 -2.90 22.85
N ARG A 152 4.48 -1.76 22.17
CA ARG A 152 3.52 -0.64 22.15
C ARG A 152 2.96 -0.43 20.76
N ASP A 153 1.73 0.07 20.72
CA ASP A 153 1.06 0.39 19.47
C ASP A 153 1.60 1.70 18.93
N ALA A 154 1.95 1.69 17.64
CA ALA A 154 2.50 2.81 16.91
C ALA A 154 1.83 2.91 15.55
N GLN A 155 1.85 4.11 14.99
CA GLN A 155 1.24 4.39 13.71
C GLN A 155 2.20 5.17 12.81
N MET A 156 2.15 4.86 11.52
CA MET A 156 2.85 5.58 10.46
C MET A 156 1.82 6.00 9.42
N ILE A 157 1.76 7.29 9.12
CA ILE A 157 0.83 7.85 8.14
C ILE A 157 1.63 8.39 6.97
N LEU A 158 1.37 7.85 5.79
CA LEU A 158 2.06 8.16 4.55
C LEU A 158 1.06 8.66 3.52
N MET A 159 1.52 9.55 2.64
CA MET A 159 0.79 10.01 1.47
C MET A 159 1.65 9.78 0.23
N GLU A 160 1.15 8.98 -0.70
CA GLU A 160 1.83 8.58 -1.93
C GLU A 160 1.96 9.74 -2.93
N HIS A 161 3.11 9.82 -3.60
CA HIS A 161 3.34 10.87 -4.61
C HIS A 161 3.42 10.32 -6.04
N GLU A 162 4.01 9.14 -6.24
CA GLU A 162 4.25 8.64 -7.59
C GLU A 162 3.06 7.89 -8.19
N ILE A 163 2.21 7.32 -7.36
CA ILE A 163 0.98 6.65 -7.76
C ILE A 163 -0.14 7.53 -7.24
N GLN A 164 -1.12 7.87 -8.10
CA GLN A 164 -2.25 8.73 -7.76
C GLN A 164 -3.15 8.13 -6.65
N THR A 165 -2.92 6.90 -6.25
CA THR A 165 -3.62 6.18 -5.19
C THR A 165 -2.62 5.42 -4.30
N SER A 166 -2.99 5.27 -3.03
CA SER A 166 -2.30 4.43 -2.04
C SER A 166 -2.65 2.94 -2.12
N ASP A 167 -3.63 2.55 -2.94
CA ASP A 167 -4.12 1.17 -3.04
C ASP A 167 -3.01 0.13 -3.30
N PRO A 168 -2.01 0.36 -4.18
CA PRO A 168 -0.90 -0.58 -4.34
C PRO A 168 -0.13 -0.83 -3.06
N LEU A 169 0.23 0.23 -2.34
CA LEU A 169 0.97 0.14 -1.08
C LEU A 169 0.15 -0.61 -0.03
N ILE A 170 -1.11 -0.21 0.16
CA ILE A 170 -2.02 -0.83 1.13
C ILE A 170 -2.21 -2.31 0.82
N THR A 171 -2.51 -2.64 -0.43
CA THR A 171 -2.77 -4.00 -0.89
C THR A 171 -1.55 -4.89 -0.69
N VAL A 172 -0.36 -4.44 -1.11
CA VAL A 172 0.86 -5.23 -0.96
C VAL A 172 1.21 -5.44 0.50
N LEU A 173 1.16 -4.40 1.34
CA LEU A 173 1.46 -4.56 2.76
C LEU A 173 0.46 -5.50 3.46
N ARG A 174 -0.83 -5.44 3.11
CA ARG A 174 -1.83 -6.39 3.62
C ARG A 174 -1.49 -7.83 3.23
N ILE A 175 -1.15 -8.07 1.96
CA ILE A 175 -0.77 -9.39 1.47
C ILE A 175 0.47 -9.89 2.22
N LEU A 176 1.53 -9.08 2.29
CA LEU A 176 2.76 -9.44 2.97
C LEU A 176 2.54 -9.72 4.46
N ASN A 177 1.69 -8.93 5.13
CA ASN A 177 1.33 -9.13 6.53
C ASN A 177 0.62 -10.48 6.76
N ILE A 178 -0.35 -10.83 5.90
CA ILE A 178 -1.04 -12.13 5.96
C ILE A 178 -0.02 -13.27 5.85
N TYR A 179 0.91 -13.19 4.90
CA TYR A 179 1.95 -14.23 4.74
C TYR A 179 2.94 -14.27 5.90
N ALA A 180 3.33 -13.12 6.46
CA ALA A 180 4.23 -13.05 7.62
C ALA A 180 3.60 -13.67 8.87
N THR A 181 2.30 -13.46 9.07
CA THR A 181 1.55 -14.01 10.21
C THR A 181 1.27 -15.51 10.05
N THR A 182 1.06 -16.00 8.83
CA THR A 182 0.80 -17.44 8.56
C THR A 182 2.06 -18.31 8.67
N ARG A 183 3.26 -17.71 8.66
CA ARG A 183 4.54 -18.42 8.76
C ARG A 183 5.03 -18.66 10.20
N GLN A 184 4.33 -18.15 11.21
CA GLN A 184 4.64 -18.36 12.64
C GLN A 184 3.87 -19.56 13.20
#